data_AF-A0AAD7BCV1-F1
#
_entry.id   AF-A0AAD7BCV1-F1
#
_cell.length_a   1.000
_cell.length_b   1.000
_cell.length_c   1.000
_cell.angle_alpha   90.00
_cell.angle_beta   90.00
_cell.angle_gamma   90.00
#
_symmetry.space_group_name_H-M   'P 1'
#
loop_
_entity.id
_entity.type
_entity.pdbx_description
1 polymer ?
#
loop_
_entity_poly.entity_id
_entity_poly.type
_entity_poly.pdbx_seq_one_letter_code
_entity_poly.pdbx_strand_id
1 'polypeptide(L)'
;MNLLHILSTALIYVGIASAALKNYTIQDDDPAVTYSQIPLVTCPPTTCSPTMANLFNGTATVTDGPITVSFTGSAVYVYLGASGPCFFTIDGVTAGTFPGSTLDELNQDERLVYSNTSLTDEEHRLAIYPGALVSLVAFDYVVYT
;
A
#
# COMPACT_ATOMS: atom_id res chain seq x y z
N MET A 1 -7.88 0.99 73.66
CA MET A 1 -7.41 2.01 72.70
C MET A 1 -7.20 1.31 71.37
N ASN A 2 -8.07 1.60 70.40
CA ASN A 2 -8.08 1.01 69.06
C ASN A 2 -6.94 1.60 68.22
N LEU A 3 -6.06 0.77 67.67
CA LEU A 3 -5.14 1.19 66.61
C LEU A 3 -5.71 0.75 65.27
N LEU A 4 -6.17 1.74 64.50
CA LEU A 4 -6.79 1.61 63.20
C LEU A 4 -5.75 1.24 62.13
N HIS A 5 -6.11 0.26 61.30
CA HIS A 5 -5.41 -0.18 60.10
C HIS A 5 -5.23 0.96 59.09
N ILE A 6 -4.09 1.00 58.41
CA ILE A 6 -3.99 1.61 57.08
C ILE A 6 -3.29 0.61 56.16
N LEU A 7 -4.09 -0.15 55.40
CA LEU A 7 -3.61 -0.82 54.19
C LEU A 7 -3.41 0.25 53.11
N SER A 8 -2.19 0.42 52.63
CA SER A 8 -1.90 1.21 51.43
C SER A 8 -2.09 0.34 50.20
N THR A 9 -3.24 0.45 49.53
CA THR A 9 -3.48 -0.10 48.20
C THR A 9 -2.69 0.72 47.18
N ALA A 10 -1.58 0.16 46.67
CA ALA A 10 -0.88 0.71 45.52
C ALA A 10 -1.77 0.55 44.28
N LEU A 11 -2.29 1.67 43.78
CA LEU A 11 -3.05 1.73 42.55
C LEU A 11 -2.07 1.56 41.37
N ILE A 12 -1.94 0.35 40.85
CA ILE A 12 -1.18 0.10 39.61
C ILE A 12 -2.01 0.67 38.46
N TYR A 13 -1.65 1.87 38.02
CA TYR A 13 -2.12 2.42 36.74
C TYR A 13 -1.50 1.57 35.62
N VAL A 14 -2.23 0.58 35.13
CA VAL A 14 -1.94 -0.02 33.82
C VAL A 14 -2.39 0.99 32.79
N GLY A 15 -1.48 1.89 32.42
CA GLY A 15 -1.66 2.74 31.26
C GLY A 15 -1.73 1.85 30.02
N ILE A 16 -2.95 1.54 29.58
CA ILE A 16 -3.18 1.07 28.21
C ILE A 16 -2.75 2.22 27.31
N ALA A 17 -1.51 2.15 26.82
CA ALA A 17 -1.08 2.98 25.70
C ALA A 17 -1.96 2.60 24.52
N SER A 18 -3.01 3.38 24.28
CA SER A 18 -3.72 3.35 23.01
C SER A 18 -2.73 3.89 21.97
N ALA A 19 -1.99 2.99 21.33
CA ALA A 19 -1.21 3.34 20.15
C ALA A 19 -2.20 3.95 19.15
N ALA A 20 -2.05 5.25 18.89
CA ALA A 20 -2.83 5.89 17.86
C ALA A 20 -2.44 5.23 16.53
N LEU A 21 -3.39 4.58 15.85
CA LEU A 21 -3.22 4.12 14.48
C LEU A 21 -2.82 5.34 13.64
N LYS A 22 -1.55 5.38 13.23
CA LYS A 22 -1.03 6.44 12.39
C LYS A 22 -0.89 5.88 10.99
N ASN A 23 -1.76 6.35 10.10
CA ASN A 23 -1.69 6.00 8.68
C ASN A 23 -0.53 6.79 8.05
N TYR A 24 0.41 6.09 7.43
CA TYR A 24 1.49 6.66 6.64
C TYR A 24 1.26 6.37 5.17
N THR A 25 1.50 7.36 4.32
CA THR A 25 1.34 7.22 2.87
C THR A 25 2.70 7.23 2.18
N ILE A 26 2.99 6.21 1.38
CA ILE A 26 4.15 6.15 0.47
C ILE A 26 3.63 6.45 -0.93
N GLN A 27 4.07 7.56 -1.52
CA GLN A 27 3.76 7.95 -2.89
C GLN A 27 4.72 7.26 -3.87
N ASP A 28 4.41 7.31 -5.16
CA ASP A 28 5.21 6.68 -6.21
C ASP A 28 6.60 7.30 -6.44
N ASP A 29 6.79 8.54 -6.00
CA ASP A 29 8.08 9.24 -6.01
C ASP A 29 8.90 9.08 -4.72
N ASP A 30 8.40 8.33 -3.74
CA ASP A 30 9.06 8.11 -2.45
C ASP A 30 10.30 7.19 -2.59
N PRO A 31 11.42 7.47 -1.90
CA PRO A 31 12.62 6.63 -1.94
C PRO A 31 12.41 5.18 -1.45
N ALA A 32 11.34 4.90 -0.70
CA ALA A 32 10.96 3.54 -0.31
C ALA A 32 10.42 2.70 -1.49
N VAL A 33 10.11 3.34 -2.63
CA VAL A 33 9.63 2.68 -3.84
C VAL A 33 10.79 2.39 -4.79
N THR A 34 10.87 1.16 -5.27
CA THR A 34 11.86 0.74 -6.27
C THR A 34 11.16 0.09 -7.45
N TYR A 35 11.51 0.54 -8.65
CA TYR A 35 11.02 -0.02 -9.89
C TYR A 35 12.10 -0.91 -10.52
N SER A 36 11.71 -2.11 -10.92
CA SER A 36 12.60 -3.04 -11.63
C SER A 36 12.92 -2.61 -13.07
N GLN A 37 12.12 -1.71 -13.63
CA GLN A 37 12.35 -1.04 -14.91
C GLN A 37 12.20 0.47 -14.75
N ILE A 38 12.73 1.24 -15.70
CA ILE A 38 12.47 2.69 -15.75
C ILE A 38 10.96 2.89 -15.95
N PRO A 39 10.25 3.56 -15.04
CA PRO A 39 8.82 3.77 -15.18
C PRO A 39 8.52 4.62 -16.40
N LEU A 40 7.44 4.30 -17.11
CA LEU A 40 6.93 5.18 -18.15
C LEU A 40 6.18 6.33 -17.45
N VAL A 41 6.78 7.51 -17.52
CA VAL A 41 6.26 8.75 -16.91
C VAL A 41 5.28 9.49 -17.83
N THR A 42 5.07 8.97 -19.04
CA THR A 42 4.22 9.58 -20.06
C THR A 42 3.51 8.50 -20.84
N CYS A 43 2.20 8.63 -21.04
CA CYS A 43 1.53 7.80 -22.03
C CYS A 43 1.61 8.43 -23.43
N PRO A 44 2.03 7.66 -24.46
CA PRO A 44 1.96 8.13 -25.83
C PRO A 44 0.50 8.39 -26.23
N PRO A 45 0.21 9.51 -26.93
CA PRO A 45 -1.16 9.94 -27.26
C PRO A 45 -1.92 8.98 -28.19
N THR A 46 -1.22 8.04 -28.85
CA THR A 46 -1.83 7.04 -29.74
C THR A 46 -2.27 5.77 -29.01
N THR A 47 -1.91 5.59 -27.74
CA THR A 47 -2.15 4.37 -26.96
C THR A 47 -3.01 4.55 -25.71
N CYS A 48 -3.27 5.80 -25.30
CA CYS A 48 -4.10 6.07 -24.12
C CYS A 48 -5.37 6.84 -24.45
N SER A 49 -6.47 6.41 -23.81
CA SER A 49 -7.67 7.25 -23.68
C SER A 49 -7.32 8.57 -22.97
N PRO A 50 -7.94 9.70 -23.33
CA PRO A 50 -7.78 10.98 -22.62
C PRO A 50 -8.03 10.88 -21.10
N THR A 51 -8.89 9.96 -20.65
CA THR A 51 -9.11 9.68 -19.22
C THR A 51 -7.84 9.13 -18.56
N MET A 52 -7.08 8.30 -19.28
CA MET A 52 -5.83 7.72 -18.79
C MET A 52 -4.72 8.77 -18.72
N ALA A 53 -4.65 9.72 -19.67
CA ALA A 53 -3.60 10.74 -19.71
C ALA A 53 -3.53 11.62 -18.44
N ASN A 54 -4.66 11.90 -17.80
CA ASN A 54 -4.70 12.63 -16.53
C ASN A 54 -4.18 11.80 -15.33
N LEU A 55 -4.16 10.47 -15.44
CA LEU A 55 -3.64 9.55 -14.43
C LEU A 55 -2.12 9.36 -14.57
N PHE A 56 -1.56 9.56 -15.77
CA PHE A 56 -0.11 9.62 -16.02
C PHE A 56 0.53 10.93 -15.53
N ASN A 57 -0.22 11.83 -14.89
CA ASN A 57 0.28 13.08 -14.35
C ASN A 57 1.07 12.86 -13.03
N GLY A 58 2.07 11.98 -13.08
CA GLY A 58 2.92 11.62 -11.93
C GLY A 58 3.18 10.13 -11.82
N THR A 59 2.17 9.27 -12.07
CA THR A 59 2.26 7.85 -11.72
C THR A 59 3.29 7.06 -12.53
N ALA A 60 4.23 6.46 -11.82
CA ALA A 60 5.22 5.54 -12.37
C ALA A 60 4.54 4.23 -12.86
N THR A 61 4.49 4.06 -14.18
CA THR A 61 3.86 2.89 -14.79
C THR A 61 4.86 1.83 -15.21
N VAL A 62 4.54 0.57 -14.96
CA VAL A 62 5.35 -0.59 -15.35
C VAL A 62 4.52 -1.58 -16.17
N THR A 63 5.21 -2.26 -17.08
CA THR A 63 4.67 -3.30 -17.97
C THR A 63 5.33 -4.66 -17.72
N ASP A 64 6.48 -4.65 -17.06
CA ASP A 64 7.24 -5.83 -16.67
C ASP A 64 7.98 -5.56 -15.35
N GLY A 65 8.28 -6.65 -14.65
CA GLY A 65 8.98 -6.67 -13.38
C GLY A 65 8.22 -6.05 -12.20
N PRO A 66 8.66 -6.31 -10.96
CA PRO A 66 7.96 -5.82 -9.79
C PRO A 66 8.17 -4.32 -9.54
N ILE A 67 7.15 -3.69 -8.96
CA ILE A 67 7.28 -2.50 -8.12
C ILE A 67 7.47 -2.99 -6.69
N THR A 68 8.53 -2.57 -6.02
CA THR A 68 8.81 -2.92 -4.62
C THR A 68 8.57 -1.70 -3.72
N VAL A 69 7.91 -1.92 -2.58
CA VAL A 69 7.70 -0.91 -1.54
C VAL A 69 8.12 -1.50 -0.19
N SER A 70 8.99 -0.82 0.54
CA SER A 70 9.38 -1.21 1.91
C SER A 70 8.61 -0.38 2.94
N PHE A 71 8.04 -1.01 3.96
CA PHE A 71 7.28 -0.33 5.01
C PHE A 71 7.45 -1.04 6.36
N THR A 72 7.14 -0.37 7.46
CA THR A 72 7.12 -0.96 8.81
C THR A 72 5.72 -0.78 9.38
N GLY A 73 5.00 -1.86 9.63
CA GLY A 73 3.64 -1.77 10.16
C GLY A 73 2.83 -3.05 10.06
N SER A 74 1.71 -3.05 10.78
CA SER A 74 0.80 -4.18 10.95
C SER A 74 -0.28 -4.28 9.86
N ALA A 75 -0.39 -3.27 9.00
CA ALA A 75 -1.30 -3.28 7.86
C ALA A 75 -0.73 -2.55 6.65
N VAL A 76 -1.23 -2.91 5.47
CA VAL A 76 -0.92 -2.27 4.19
C VAL A 76 -2.17 -2.23 3.31
N TYR A 77 -2.37 -1.11 2.62
CA TYR A 77 -3.46 -0.85 1.68
C TYR A 77 -2.86 -0.29 0.39
N VAL A 78 -3.11 -0.94 -0.73
CA VAL A 78 -2.47 -0.63 -2.01
C VAL A 78 -3.49 0.02 -2.95
N TYR A 79 -3.12 1.20 -3.46
CA TYR A 79 -3.93 1.95 -4.40
C TYR A 79 -3.21 2.07 -5.74
N LEU A 80 -3.90 1.73 -6.83
CA LEU A 80 -3.36 1.80 -8.19
C LEU A 80 -4.12 2.81 -9.06
N GLY A 81 -3.39 3.48 -9.96
CA GLY A 81 -3.93 4.44 -10.94
C GLY A 81 -4.31 3.88 -12.29
N ALA A 82 -3.97 2.62 -12.56
CA ALA A 82 -4.25 1.85 -13.77
C ALA A 82 -3.82 0.44 -13.45
N SER A 83 -4.65 -0.57 -13.72
CA SER A 83 -4.21 -1.93 -13.48
C SER A 83 -4.83 -2.87 -14.51
N GLY A 84 -3.99 -3.34 -15.43
CA GLY A 84 -4.17 -4.69 -15.95
C GLY A 84 -4.05 -5.72 -14.81
N PRO A 85 -4.27 -7.01 -15.08
CA PRO A 85 -4.08 -8.05 -14.08
C PRO A 85 -2.73 -7.94 -13.38
N CYS A 86 -2.68 -8.08 -12.06
CA CYS A 86 -1.45 -8.07 -11.27
C CYS A 86 -1.55 -9.00 -10.05
N PHE A 87 -0.42 -9.30 -9.43
CA PHE A 87 -0.38 -10.04 -8.17
C PHE A 87 0.56 -9.40 -7.16
N PHE A 88 0.28 -9.64 -5.89
CA PHE A 88 0.96 -9.03 -4.75
C PHE A 88 1.72 -10.10 -3.98
N THR A 89 2.92 -9.76 -3.53
CA THR A 89 3.65 -10.55 -2.54
C THR A 89 4.00 -9.69 -1.34
N ILE A 90 3.95 -10.26 -0.15
CA ILE A 90 4.52 -9.69 1.08
C ILE A 90 5.66 -10.62 1.50
N ASP A 91 6.86 -10.07 1.68
CA ASP A 91 8.05 -10.79 2.12
C ASP A 91 8.38 -12.02 1.24
N GLY A 92 8.09 -11.90 -0.06
CA GLY A 92 8.29 -12.95 -1.06
C GLY A 92 7.19 -14.01 -1.13
N VAL A 93 6.16 -13.94 -0.29
CA VAL A 93 5.01 -14.86 -0.30
C VAL A 93 3.84 -14.23 -1.05
N THR A 94 3.23 -14.98 -1.98
CA THR A 94 2.02 -14.52 -2.69
C THR A 94 0.90 -14.25 -1.70
N ALA A 95 0.40 -13.01 -1.74
CA ALA A 95 -0.55 -12.49 -0.77
C ALA A 95 -1.90 -12.12 -1.41
N GLY A 96 -1.96 -11.91 -2.73
CA GLY A 96 -3.21 -11.64 -3.43
C GLY A 96 -3.04 -11.47 -4.94
N THR A 97 -4.15 -11.37 -5.64
CA THR A 97 -4.22 -11.08 -7.08
C THR A 97 -5.30 -10.07 -7.35
N PHE A 98 -5.07 -9.14 -8.27
CA PHE A 98 -6.08 -8.24 -8.79
C PHE A 98 -6.29 -8.55 -10.29
N PRO A 99 -7.53 -8.85 -10.73
CA PRO A 99 -7.80 -9.28 -12.10
C PRO A 99 -7.65 -8.16 -13.14
N GLY A 100 -7.49 -6.91 -12.70
CA GLY A 100 -7.50 -5.74 -13.56
C GLY A 100 -8.90 -5.13 -13.66
N SER A 101 -8.96 -3.83 -13.93
CA SER A 101 -10.19 -3.13 -14.26
C SER A 101 -9.91 -1.98 -15.23
N THR A 102 -10.89 -1.61 -16.03
CA THR A 102 -10.81 -0.43 -16.89
C THR A 102 -11.02 0.81 -16.05
N LEU A 103 -10.14 1.79 -16.22
CA LEU A 103 -10.07 3.00 -15.39
C LEU A 103 -11.26 3.93 -15.48
N ASP A 104 -12.09 3.80 -16.52
CA ASP A 104 -13.30 4.59 -16.67
C ASP A 104 -14.38 4.25 -15.60
N GLU A 105 -14.16 3.21 -14.78
CA GLU A 105 -15.13 2.71 -13.79
C GLU A 105 -14.74 2.93 -12.32
N LEU A 106 -13.57 3.50 -12.00
CA LEU A 106 -13.11 3.63 -10.61
C LEU A 106 -13.10 5.08 -10.12
N ASN A 107 -13.96 5.40 -9.15
CA ASN A 107 -13.77 6.57 -8.29
C ASN A 107 -12.51 6.40 -7.42
N GLN A 108 -11.97 7.48 -6.84
CA GLN A 108 -10.74 7.43 -6.03
C GLN A 108 -10.79 6.39 -4.90
N ASP A 109 -11.96 6.17 -4.30
CA ASP A 109 -12.17 5.18 -3.24
C ASP A 109 -12.21 3.72 -3.76
N GLU A 110 -12.43 3.53 -5.05
CA GLU A 110 -12.48 2.22 -5.73
C GLU A 110 -11.10 1.80 -6.26
N ARG A 111 -10.05 2.60 -6.01
CA ARG A 111 -8.67 2.30 -6.41
C ARG A 111 -7.93 1.40 -5.42
N LEU A 112 -8.56 1.02 -4.30
CA LEU A 112 -8.02 0.02 -3.37
C LEU A 112 -8.03 -1.35 -4.07
N VAL A 113 -6.87 -1.83 -4.48
CA VAL A 113 -6.74 -3.11 -5.20
C VAL A 113 -6.34 -4.27 -4.29
N TYR A 114 -5.78 -3.95 -3.12
CA TYR A 114 -5.30 -4.95 -2.18
C TYR A 114 -5.19 -4.36 -0.78
N SER A 115 -5.48 -5.17 0.24
CA SER A 115 -5.19 -4.86 1.63
C SER A 115 -4.78 -6.11 2.40
N ASN A 116 -3.94 -5.89 3.42
CA ASN A 116 -3.61 -6.89 4.43
C ASN A 116 -3.51 -6.19 5.78
N THR A 117 -4.28 -6.64 6.76
CA THR A 117 -4.39 -6.00 8.08
C THR A 117 -3.98 -6.93 9.22
N SER A 118 -3.19 -7.96 8.91
CA SER A 118 -2.80 -9.01 9.87
C SER A 118 -1.31 -9.29 9.77
N LEU A 119 -0.52 -8.23 9.57
CA LEU A 119 0.94 -8.30 9.60
C LEU A 119 1.44 -8.08 11.03
N THR A 120 2.65 -8.56 11.29
CA THR A 120 3.41 -8.20 12.50
C THR A 120 3.84 -6.73 12.42
N ASP A 121 4.06 -6.07 13.55
CA ASP A 121 4.59 -4.70 13.56
C ASP A 121 6.13 -4.72 13.34
N GLU A 122 6.53 -5.10 12.13
CA GLU A 122 7.93 -5.29 11.72
C GLU A 122 8.15 -4.72 10.31
N GLU A 123 9.39 -4.77 9.81
CA GLU A 123 9.71 -4.37 8.44
C GLU A 123 9.19 -5.41 7.44
N HIS A 124 8.48 -4.92 6.42
CA HIS A 124 7.86 -5.71 5.37
C HIS A 124 8.23 -5.17 3.99
N ARG A 125 8.23 -6.08 3.03
CA ARG A 125 8.44 -5.78 1.62
C ARG A 125 7.23 -6.20 0.79
N LEU A 126 6.48 -5.21 0.33
CA LEU A 126 5.46 -5.39 -0.70
C LEU A 126 6.13 -5.44 -2.07
N ALA A 127 5.72 -6.39 -2.91
CA ALA A 127 6.01 -6.34 -4.34
C ALA A 127 4.74 -6.56 -5.17
N ILE A 128 4.58 -5.72 -6.19
CA ILE A 128 3.45 -5.71 -7.12
C ILE A 128 3.97 -6.13 -8.48
N TYR A 129 3.47 -7.24 -9.01
CA TYR A 129 3.91 -7.81 -10.28
C TYR A 129 2.82 -7.68 -11.36
N PRO A 130 3.12 -7.12 -12.52
CA PRO A 130 2.24 -7.19 -13.69
C PRO A 130 1.96 -8.65 -14.08
N GLY A 131 0.70 -8.99 -14.33
CA GLY A 131 0.25 -10.35 -14.58
C GLY A 131 0.40 -10.84 -16.02
N ALA A 132 0.64 -9.96 -16.99
CA ALA A 132 0.92 -10.31 -18.39
C ALA A 132 1.82 -9.26 -19.05
N LEU A 133 2.53 -9.63 -20.12
CA LEU A 133 3.50 -8.79 -20.86
C LEU A 133 2.94 -7.49 -21.46
N VAL A 134 1.62 -7.27 -21.38
CA VAL A 134 0.93 -6.06 -21.85
C VAL A 134 0.06 -5.43 -20.74
N SER A 135 0.10 -5.97 -19.52
CA SER A 135 -0.62 -5.42 -18.39
C SER A 135 0.15 -4.22 -17.86
N LEU A 136 -0.44 -3.03 -18.01
CA LEU A 136 0.09 -1.81 -17.41
C LEU A 136 -0.36 -1.73 -15.95
N VAL A 137 0.59 -1.54 -15.05
CA VAL A 137 0.34 -1.23 -13.64
C VAL A 137 0.85 0.18 -13.38
N ALA A 138 -0.04 1.09 -13.00
CA ALA A 138 0.32 2.42 -12.52
C ALA A 138 0.19 2.44 -11.00
N PHE A 139 1.32 2.56 -10.32
CA PHE A 139 1.35 2.70 -8.88
C PHE A 139 1.00 4.13 -8.48
N ASP A 140 0.13 4.28 -7.47
CA ASP A 140 -0.28 5.59 -6.95
C ASP A 140 0.32 5.78 -5.56
N TYR A 141 -0.21 5.05 -4.58
CA TYR A 141 0.30 5.09 -3.22
C TYR A 141 -0.05 3.84 -2.43
N VAL A 142 0.64 3.69 -1.30
CA VAL A 142 0.34 2.71 -0.27
C VAL A 142 0.08 3.43 1.05
N VAL A 143 -0.92 2.96 1.79
CA VAL A 143 -1.12 3.35 3.18
C VAL A 143 -0.72 2.20 4.10
N TYR A 144 0.03 2.46 5.16
CA TYR A 144 0.39 1.47 6.17
C TYR A 144 0.21 2.01 7.59
N THR A 145 0.09 1.10 8.57
CA THR A 145 -0.19 1.43 9.99
C THR A 145 0.77 0.79 10.97
#